data_AF-A0AAU9U2X6-F1
#
_entry.id   AF-A0AAU9U2X6-F1
#
_cell.length_a   1.000
_cell.length_b   1.000
_cell.length_c   1.000
_cell.angle_alpha   90.00
_cell.angle_beta   90.00
_cell.angle_gamma   90.00
#
_symmetry.space_group_name_H-M   'P 1'
#
loop_
_entity.id
_entity.type
_entity.pdbx_description
1 polymer ?
#
loop_
_entity_poly.entity_id
_entity_poly.type
_entity_poly.pdbx_seq_one_letter_code
_entity_poly.pdbx_strand_id
1 'polypeptide(L)'
;MVRGKFRVWSLPLTQKLTPVFLRRVIEALFPTTTEFTPPTEMTSATTVEEVESVVNPAVSRWELDAAIIRLRSKRVAPGPDGVPGRVWVNVLSHEILATKLANLFTDCLTRSHFPEAWKVGHLVLLHKEGRPVDSPSAYRPIVLLDEVGKLFERVIASRLINHLNVDGPDLSENQFGFRQGRSTLDAIMRVRCRAEEAVFHGKVVLAVSLDICNAFNTLPWACIREALKFHRVPLLLRRIIDSYLSNRVVSYSGREGQGNWRVSCGVPQGSVLGPLLWNIGYDWVLRDNTIHDVSVVCYADDTLVMAGEQMLGFDKWQERLQRPTAGHAIIEAAKQKYGGIDILVSNAAVNPAVSPILDTDEKVWDKIFDVNVKCSWLLAKEVYPELIRRGGGNIVFIASIAGYQPMEPLGPYSVSKTTLIGLSKAIAKEVVHDNIRVNCVAPGVVETKFASAITSSDIARDKTLSIVPMNRYGKPSEIAGAVAFLVSDDASYMTGETLVVAGGTYAHL
;
A
#
# COMPACT_ATOMS: atom_id res chain seq x y z
N MET A 1 30.19 8.75 32.04
CA MET A 1 29.11 8.06 31.30
C MET A 1 28.76 8.80 29.99
N VAL A 2 29.74 9.03 29.09
CA VAL A 2 29.57 9.77 27.81
C VAL A 2 30.23 9.00 26.65
N ARG A 3 30.04 7.67 26.61
CA ARG A 3 30.54 6.82 25.51
C ARG A 3 29.43 6.19 24.65
N GLY A 4 28.16 6.30 25.06
CA GLY A 4 27.00 5.73 24.34
C GLY A 4 26.28 6.66 23.36
N LYS A 5 26.73 7.91 23.16
CA LYS A 5 26.11 8.87 22.24
C LYS A 5 26.95 9.20 21.00
N PHE A 6 28.10 8.57 20.84
CA PHE A 6 28.84 8.60 19.58
C PHE A 6 28.38 7.40 18.74
N ARG A 7 27.49 7.63 17.76
CA ARG A 7 27.34 6.67 16.67
C ARG A 7 28.69 6.66 15.95
N VAL A 8 29.30 5.49 15.80
CA VAL A 8 30.49 5.32 14.95
C VAL A 8 30.13 5.90 13.59
N TRP A 9 30.91 6.88 13.12
CA TRP A 9 30.75 7.41 11.77
C TRP A 9 30.81 6.22 10.81
N SER A 10 29.70 5.95 10.14
CA SER A 10 29.59 4.82 9.23
C SER A 10 29.22 5.36 7.87
N LEU A 11 29.92 4.87 6.84
CA LEU A 11 29.67 5.24 5.46
C LEU A 11 28.16 5.05 5.14
N PRO A 12 27.52 6.01 4.45
CA PRO A 12 26.17 5.83 3.93
C PRO A 12 26.02 4.51 3.18
N LEU A 13 24.83 3.92 3.20
CA LEU A 13 24.60 2.63 2.53
C LEU A 13 24.98 2.69 1.05
N THR A 14 24.72 3.81 0.37
CA THR A 14 25.13 4.04 -1.03
C THR A 14 26.64 3.86 -1.26
N GLN A 15 27.49 4.23 -0.29
CA GLN A 15 28.94 4.04 -0.35
C GLN A 15 29.39 2.64 0.12
N LYS A 16 28.52 1.90 0.79
CA LYS A 16 28.79 0.51 1.20
C LYS A 16 28.44 -0.50 0.11
N LEU A 17 27.51 -0.20 -0.79
CA LEU A 17 27.14 -1.10 -1.89
C LEU A 17 28.22 -1.12 -2.99
N THR A 18 28.29 -2.23 -3.73
CA THR A 18 29.11 -2.28 -4.95
C THR A 18 28.51 -1.34 -6.01
N PRO A 19 29.32 -0.72 -6.89
CA PRO A 19 28.81 0.21 -7.90
C PRO A 19 27.74 -0.40 -8.80
N VAL A 20 27.93 -1.66 -9.22
CA VAL A 20 26.97 -2.43 -10.03
C VAL A 20 25.65 -2.62 -9.30
N PHE A 21 25.70 -3.05 -8.03
CA PHE A 21 24.48 -3.27 -7.26
C PHE A 21 23.76 -1.97 -6.91
N LEU A 22 24.50 -0.91 -6.54
CA LEU A 22 23.92 0.41 -6.32
C LEU A 22 23.15 0.91 -7.53
N ARG A 23 23.70 0.74 -8.74
CA ARG A 23 23.01 1.09 -9.99
C ARG A 23 21.71 0.30 -10.15
N ARG A 24 21.73 -1.02 -9.94
CA ARG A 24 20.51 -1.87 -9.98
C ARG A 24 19.47 -1.42 -8.95
N VAL A 25 19.90 -1.02 -7.76
CA VAL A 25 18.99 -0.49 -6.73
C VAL A 25 18.35 0.83 -7.18
N ILE A 26 19.14 1.75 -7.73
CA ILE A 26 18.63 3.05 -8.22
C ILE A 26 17.68 2.84 -9.40
N GLU A 27 18.01 1.97 -10.35
CA GLU A 27 17.15 1.63 -11.49
C GLU A 27 15.79 1.05 -11.05
N ALA A 28 15.79 0.13 -10.08
CA ALA A 28 14.57 -0.45 -9.55
C ALA A 28 13.72 0.56 -8.76
N LEU A 29 14.37 1.48 -8.02
CA LEU A 29 13.70 2.48 -7.21
C LEU A 29 13.22 3.69 -8.02
N PHE A 30 13.89 4.05 -9.10
CA PHE A 30 13.58 5.19 -9.97
C PHE A 30 13.50 4.75 -11.43
N PRO A 31 12.45 3.99 -11.79
CA PRO A 31 12.30 3.47 -13.14
C PRO A 31 12.05 4.59 -14.16
N THR A 32 12.48 4.35 -15.39
CA THR A 32 12.08 5.17 -16.54
C THR A 32 10.63 4.87 -16.91
N THR A 33 9.88 5.95 -17.18
CA THR A 33 8.42 5.92 -17.32
C THR A 33 7.98 5.05 -18.50
N THR A 34 7.00 4.17 -18.26
CA THR A 34 6.16 3.58 -19.31
C THR A 34 4.99 4.52 -19.57
N GLU A 35 4.70 4.85 -20.83
CA GLU A 35 3.54 5.70 -21.19
C GLU A 35 2.25 5.09 -20.62
N PHE A 36 1.65 5.77 -19.65
CA PHE A 36 0.35 5.42 -19.09
C PHE A 36 -0.53 6.66 -19.11
N THR A 37 -1.61 6.58 -19.87
CA THR A 37 -2.64 7.60 -19.95
C THR A 37 -3.84 7.10 -19.15
N PRO A 38 -4.29 7.83 -18.11
CA PRO A 38 -5.46 7.41 -17.35
C PRO A 38 -6.72 7.36 -18.22
N PRO A 39 -7.71 6.50 -17.89
CA PRO A 39 -8.95 6.36 -18.65
C PRO A 39 -9.71 7.69 -18.82
N THR A 40 -10.33 7.86 -19.99
CA THR A 40 -10.96 9.09 -20.46
C THR A 40 -12.22 9.51 -19.69
N GLU A 41 -12.77 8.70 -18.78
CA GLU A 41 -14.03 9.03 -18.08
C GLU A 41 -13.96 10.28 -17.17
N MET A 42 -12.75 10.81 -16.89
CA MET A 42 -12.57 12.14 -16.31
C MET A 42 -12.92 13.30 -17.26
N THR A 43 -13.17 13.07 -18.55
CA THR A 43 -13.49 14.11 -19.55
C THR A 43 -14.98 14.38 -19.73
N SER A 44 -15.87 13.85 -18.87
CA SER A 44 -17.29 14.26 -18.89
C SER A 44 -17.52 15.67 -18.34
N ALA A 45 -16.47 16.36 -17.90
CA ALA A 45 -16.48 17.81 -17.81
C ALA A 45 -16.56 18.36 -19.25
N THR A 46 -17.78 18.73 -19.63
CA THR A 46 -18.12 19.65 -20.72
C THR A 46 -16.97 20.61 -20.99
N THR A 47 -16.69 20.92 -22.26
CA THR A 47 -15.81 22.02 -22.68
C THR A 47 -16.28 23.34 -22.06
N VAL A 48 -15.96 23.56 -20.79
CA VAL A 48 -16.07 24.85 -20.12
C VAL A 48 -14.82 25.57 -20.56
N GLU A 49 -15.00 26.68 -21.27
CA GLU A 49 -13.92 27.64 -21.57
C GLU A 49 -13.05 27.76 -20.31
N GLU A 50 -11.73 27.55 -20.45
CA GLU A 50 -10.77 27.77 -19.37
C GLU A 50 -10.81 29.25 -19.01
N VAL A 51 -11.78 29.65 -18.18
CA VAL A 51 -11.81 30.98 -17.58
C VAL A 51 -10.57 31.02 -16.70
N GLU A 52 -9.58 31.78 -17.13
CA GLU A 52 -8.32 31.98 -16.45
C GLU A 52 -8.63 32.62 -15.09
N SER A 53 -8.83 31.78 -14.06
CA SER A 53 -9.02 32.30 -12.72
C SER A 53 -7.75 33.05 -12.37
N VAL A 54 -7.88 34.36 -12.16
CA VAL A 54 -6.76 35.26 -11.86
C VAL A 54 -6.28 34.93 -10.46
N VAL A 55 -5.53 33.85 -10.30
CA VAL A 55 -4.90 33.50 -9.04
C VAL A 55 -3.76 34.45 -8.82
N ASN A 56 -3.82 35.23 -7.73
CA ASN A 56 -2.78 36.15 -7.35
C ASN A 56 -1.44 35.40 -7.16
N PRO A 57 -0.41 35.64 -7.97
CA PRO A 57 0.88 34.98 -7.83
C PRO A 57 1.68 35.49 -6.63
N ALA A 58 1.31 36.65 -6.05
CA ALA A 58 2.01 37.23 -4.91
C ALA A 58 1.94 36.31 -3.69
N VAL A 59 3.10 35.92 -3.17
CA VAL A 59 3.23 35.18 -1.92
C VAL A 59 3.21 36.17 -0.78
N SER A 60 2.21 36.05 0.07
CA SER A 60 2.06 36.93 1.20
C SER A 60 3.06 36.59 2.31
N ARG A 61 3.26 37.54 3.23
CA ARG A 61 4.03 37.28 4.45
C ARG A 61 3.40 36.18 5.30
N TRP A 62 2.07 36.14 5.36
CA TRP A 62 1.35 35.14 6.14
C TRP A 62 1.57 33.71 5.60
N GLU A 63 1.60 33.53 4.28
CA GLU A 63 1.86 32.21 3.64
C GLU A 63 3.27 31.74 3.99
N LEU A 64 4.24 32.65 3.89
CA LEU A 64 5.62 32.34 4.21
C LEU A 64 5.80 32.01 5.70
N ASP A 65 5.21 32.79 6.61
CA ASP A 65 5.30 32.54 8.05
C ASP A 65 4.63 31.21 8.43
N ALA A 66 3.48 30.89 7.83
CA ALA A 66 2.82 29.59 8.00
C ALA A 66 3.72 28.42 7.54
N ALA A 67 4.42 28.59 6.42
CA ALA A 67 5.39 27.61 5.93
C ALA A 67 6.62 27.49 6.86
N ILE A 68 7.09 28.60 7.47
CA ILE A 68 8.21 28.65 8.41
C ILE A 68 7.88 27.95 9.74
N ILE A 69 6.67 28.08 10.26
CA ILE A 69 6.28 27.43 11.52
C ILE A 69 6.53 25.92 11.46
N ARG A 70 6.23 25.29 10.31
CA ARG A 70 6.42 23.86 10.07
C ARG A 70 7.90 23.45 9.90
N LEU A 71 8.86 24.39 9.80
CA LEU A 71 10.32 24.13 9.77
C LEU A 71 10.91 23.99 11.17
N ARG A 72 10.19 24.41 12.22
CA ARG A 72 10.66 24.37 13.62
C ARG A 72 10.81 22.94 14.19
N SER A 73 10.64 21.90 13.36
CA SER A 73 10.71 20.50 13.76
C SER A 73 12.16 20.00 13.98
N LYS A 74 12.30 18.97 14.83
CA LYS A 74 13.57 18.44 15.39
C LYS A 74 14.56 17.94 14.32
N ARG A 75 15.87 18.20 14.53
CA ARG A 75 17.07 17.57 13.92
C ARG A 75 16.86 16.81 12.59
N VAL A 76 16.35 17.47 11.56
CA VAL A 76 16.25 16.90 10.20
C VAL A 76 17.58 17.08 9.46
N ALA A 77 17.96 16.10 8.63
CA ALA A 77 19.13 16.21 7.76
C ALA A 77 18.88 17.26 6.66
N PRO A 78 19.86 18.14 6.36
CA PRO A 78 19.73 19.13 5.31
C PRO A 78 19.74 18.49 3.91
N GLY A 79 19.33 19.27 2.91
CA GLY A 79 19.46 18.91 1.50
C GLY A 79 20.91 19.06 0.99
N PRO A 80 21.09 18.99 -0.34
CA PRO A 80 22.37 19.22 -1.01
C PRO A 80 23.11 20.50 -0.57
N ASP A 81 22.40 21.58 -0.23
CA ASP A 81 22.99 22.84 0.22
C ASP A 81 23.67 22.76 1.60
N GLY A 82 23.41 21.70 2.38
CA GLY A 82 23.93 21.51 3.72
C GLY A 82 23.35 22.45 4.77
N VAL A 83 22.36 23.29 4.43
CA VAL A 83 21.79 24.30 5.33
C VAL A 83 20.57 23.72 6.06
N PRO A 84 20.64 23.51 7.39
CA PRO A 84 19.54 22.92 8.13
C PRO A 84 18.42 23.92 8.36
N GLY A 85 17.17 23.44 8.43
CA GLY A 85 15.98 24.29 8.54
C GLY A 85 15.99 25.28 9.73
N ARG A 86 16.66 24.92 10.84
CA ARG A 86 16.85 25.83 12.00
C ARG A 86 17.59 27.12 11.67
N VAL A 87 18.50 27.09 10.69
CA VAL A 87 19.22 28.28 10.24
C VAL A 87 18.24 29.19 9.51
N TRP A 88 17.44 28.63 8.60
CA TRP A 88 16.38 29.37 7.91
C TRP A 88 15.34 29.96 8.86
N VAL A 89 14.93 29.26 9.93
CA VAL A 89 14.03 29.81 10.95
C VAL A 89 14.62 31.06 11.61
N ASN A 90 15.91 31.06 11.94
CA ASN A 90 16.57 32.22 12.55
C ASN A 90 16.76 33.35 11.53
N VAL A 91 17.17 33.03 10.31
CA VAL A 91 17.44 34.02 9.26
C VAL A 91 16.17 34.71 8.79
N LEU A 92 15.08 33.95 8.63
CA LEU A 92 13.78 34.46 8.18
C LEU A 92 12.98 35.12 9.31
N SER A 93 13.50 35.13 10.54
CA SER A 93 12.98 36.02 11.59
C SER A 93 13.26 37.49 11.26
N HIS A 94 14.28 37.77 10.43
CA HIS A 94 14.60 39.10 9.96
C HIS A 94 13.75 39.50 8.75
N GLU A 95 13.06 40.64 8.86
CA GLU A 95 12.03 41.06 7.89
C GLU A 95 12.57 41.18 6.45
N ILE A 96 13.72 41.82 6.28
CA ILE A 96 14.34 42.05 4.96
C ILE A 96 14.52 40.74 4.16
N LEU A 97 15.01 39.67 4.80
CA LEU A 97 15.28 38.41 4.10
C LEU A 97 13.99 37.61 3.84
N ALA A 98 13.04 37.65 4.77
CA ALA A 98 11.72 37.05 4.55
C ALA A 98 10.99 37.72 3.37
N THR A 99 11.03 39.05 3.27
CA THR A 99 10.43 39.79 2.16
C THR A 99 11.12 39.47 0.82
N LYS A 100 12.46 39.41 0.80
CA LYS A 100 13.20 38.99 -0.41
C LYS A 100 12.83 37.57 -0.85
N LEU A 101 12.66 36.65 0.10
CA LEU A 101 12.28 35.27 -0.20
C LEU A 101 10.82 35.18 -0.70
N ALA A 102 9.89 35.93 -0.11
CA ALA A 102 8.52 36.01 -0.59
C ALA A 102 8.44 36.57 -2.01
N ASN A 103 9.23 37.60 -2.33
CA ASN A 103 9.34 38.14 -3.68
C ASN A 103 9.93 37.11 -4.65
N LEU A 104 10.96 36.36 -4.24
CA LEU A 104 11.51 35.27 -5.05
C LEU A 104 10.45 34.21 -5.36
N PHE A 105 9.66 33.78 -4.38
CA PHE A 105 8.58 32.81 -4.61
C PHE A 105 7.47 33.37 -5.50
N THR A 106 7.15 34.67 -5.35
CA THR A 106 6.23 35.38 -6.22
C THR A 106 6.70 35.40 -7.67
N ASP A 107 8.00 35.67 -7.89
CA ASP A 107 8.60 35.65 -9.22
C ASP A 107 8.59 34.23 -9.81
N CYS A 108 8.87 33.21 -8.99
CA CYS A 108 8.81 31.81 -9.42
C CYS A 108 7.39 31.43 -9.87
N LEU A 109 6.36 31.85 -9.12
CA LEU A 109 4.95 31.61 -9.48
C LEU A 109 4.57 32.37 -10.75
N THR A 110 4.86 33.67 -10.81
CA THR A 110 4.56 34.53 -11.97
C THR A 110 5.16 33.97 -13.26
N ARG A 111 6.39 33.46 -13.19
CA ARG A 111 7.09 32.86 -14.34
C ARG A 111 6.77 31.38 -14.55
N SER A 112 5.97 30.77 -13.67
CA SER A 112 5.70 29.33 -13.64
C SER A 112 6.98 28.48 -13.68
N HIS A 113 8.01 28.93 -12.96
CA HIS A 113 9.34 28.34 -12.97
C HIS A 113 9.72 27.88 -11.57
N PHE A 114 9.85 26.57 -11.38
CA PHE A 114 10.46 26.01 -10.18
C PHE A 114 11.97 25.92 -10.41
N PRO A 115 12.82 26.56 -9.57
CA PRO A 115 14.27 26.60 -9.80
C PRO A 115 14.95 25.22 -9.87
N GLU A 116 15.79 25.01 -10.88
CA GLU A 116 16.52 23.74 -11.09
C GLU A 116 17.39 23.33 -9.90
N ALA A 117 17.99 24.31 -9.20
CA ALA A 117 18.78 24.04 -7.99
C ALA A 117 17.97 23.28 -6.92
N TRP A 118 16.67 23.57 -6.78
CA TRP A 118 15.78 22.92 -5.82
C TRP A 118 15.16 21.61 -6.35
N LYS A 119 15.42 21.25 -7.61
CA LYS A 119 15.01 19.99 -8.22
C LYS A 119 16.04 18.88 -8.05
N VAL A 120 17.24 19.23 -7.59
CA VAL A 120 18.28 18.28 -7.23
C VAL A 120 18.05 17.79 -5.80
N GLY A 121 17.92 16.48 -5.63
CA GLY A 121 17.83 15.85 -4.32
C GLY A 121 19.04 14.97 -4.02
N HIS A 122 19.37 14.78 -2.75
CA HIS A 122 20.41 13.85 -2.33
C HIS A 122 19.82 12.52 -1.84
N LEU A 123 20.18 11.42 -2.49
CA LEU A 123 19.70 10.08 -2.18
C LEU A 123 20.36 9.52 -0.94
N VAL A 124 19.53 9.11 0.01
CA VAL A 124 19.91 8.28 1.14
C VAL A 124 19.08 6.99 1.09
N LEU A 125 19.76 5.85 1.15
CA LEU A 125 19.08 4.55 1.23
C LEU A 125 18.94 4.14 2.69
N LEU A 126 17.76 3.65 3.06
CA LEU A 126 17.48 3.00 4.32
C LEU A 126 17.19 1.51 4.06
N HIS A 127 17.74 0.63 4.90
CA HIS A 127 17.48 -0.80 4.80
C HIS A 127 16.14 -1.14 5.47
N LYS A 128 15.29 -1.92 4.79
CA LYS A 128 14.06 -2.49 5.34
C LYS A 128 14.42 -3.75 6.12
N GLU A 129 14.01 -3.80 7.38
CA GLU A 129 14.25 -4.97 8.23
C GLU A 129 13.56 -6.22 7.63
N GLY A 130 14.25 -7.37 7.68
CA GLY A 130 13.71 -8.65 7.23
C GLY A 130 13.70 -8.91 5.72
N ARG A 131 14.32 -8.05 4.90
CA ARG A 131 14.48 -8.28 3.45
C ARG A 131 15.94 -8.65 3.10
N PRO A 132 16.17 -9.49 2.07
CA PRO A 132 17.52 -9.85 1.64
C PRO A 132 18.32 -8.63 1.18
N VAL A 133 19.54 -8.47 1.68
CA VAL A 133 20.40 -7.28 1.44
C VAL A 133 20.79 -7.15 -0.05
N ASP A 134 20.77 -8.24 -0.77
CA ASP A 134 21.04 -8.37 -2.21
C ASP A 134 19.82 -8.09 -3.10
N SER A 135 18.65 -7.80 -2.52
CA SER A 135 17.46 -7.40 -3.28
C SER A 135 17.28 -5.87 -3.30
N PRO A 136 17.03 -5.25 -4.47
CA PRO A 136 16.66 -3.85 -4.55
C PRO A 136 15.44 -3.47 -3.69
N SER A 137 14.50 -4.40 -3.52
CA SER A 137 13.29 -4.21 -2.73
C SER A 137 13.55 -3.97 -1.23
N ALA A 138 14.73 -4.36 -0.75
CA ALA A 138 15.17 -4.19 0.63
C ALA A 138 15.57 -2.75 0.96
N TYR A 139 15.67 -1.87 -0.02
CA TYR A 139 16.05 -0.49 0.19
C TYR A 139 14.85 0.45 0.04
N ARG A 140 14.74 1.42 0.95
CA ARG A 140 13.82 2.56 0.85
C ARG A 140 14.63 3.81 0.50
N PRO A 141 14.32 4.50 -0.61
CA PRO A 141 14.97 5.74 -0.94
C PRO A 141 14.37 6.88 -0.12
N ILE A 142 15.23 7.71 0.46
CA ILE A 142 14.88 9.03 0.99
C ILE A 142 15.64 10.05 0.16
N VAL A 143 14.91 11.01 -0.41
CA VAL A 143 15.49 12.07 -1.22
C VAL A 143 15.50 13.34 -0.37
N LEU A 144 16.68 13.71 0.13
CA LEU A 144 16.86 14.94 0.90
C LEU A 144 16.81 16.13 -0.05
N LEU A 145 15.92 17.08 0.23
CA LEU A 145 15.71 18.31 -0.55
C LEU A 145 16.09 19.53 0.28
N ASP A 146 16.52 20.58 -0.40
CA ASP A 146 16.86 21.86 0.22
C ASP A 146 15.65 22.46 0.95
N GLU A 147 15.93 23.11 2.08
CA GLU A 147 14.89 23.65 2.96
C GLU A 147 14.12 24.81 2.31
N VAL A 148 14.79 25.60 1.47
CA VAL A 148 14.15 26.68 0.71
C VAL A 148 13.19 26.14 -0.34
N GLY A 149 13.59 25.07 -1.05
CA GLY A 149 12.70 24.37 -1.97
C GLY A 149 11.47 23.82 -1.26
N LYS A 150 11.65 23.21 -0.08
CA LYS A 150 10.55 22.70 0.76
C LYS A 150 9.64 23.82 1.31
N LEU A 151 10.17 25.01 1.58
CA LEU A 151 9.35 26.19 1.90
C LEU A 151 8.43 26.54 0.74
N PHE A 152 8.96 26.57 -0.48
CA PHE A 152 8.17 26.89 -1.66
C PHE A 152 7.13 25.79 -1.95
N GLU A 153 7.50 24.52 -1.81
CA GLU A 153 6.57 23.38 -1.87
C GLU A 153 5.40 23.54 -0.90
N ARG A 154 5.62 24.04 0.31
CA ARG A 154 4.55 24.28 1.30
C ARG A 154 3.59 25.38 0.88
N VAL A 155 4.10 26.46 0.28
CA VAL A 155 3.24 27.53 -0.26
C VAL A 155 2.35 26.96 -1.38
N ILE A 156 2.95 26.21 -2.31
CA ILE A 156 2.21 25.55 -3.39
C ILE A 156 1.17 24.56 -2.82
N ALA A 157 1.57 23.72 -1.87
CA ALA A 157 0.67 22.74 -1.24
C ALA A 157 -0.48 23.42 -0.50
N SER A 158 -0.23 24.52 0.22
CA SER A 158 -1.27 25.28 0.92
C SER A 158 -2.29 25.85 -0.04
N ARG A 159 -1.85 26.45 -1.16
CA ARG A 159 -2.74 26.97 -2.20
C ARG A 159 -3.54 25.86 -2.88
N LEU A 160 -2.91 24.72 -3.15
CA LEU A 160 -3.55 23.56 -3.76
C LEU A 160 -4.61 22.95 -2.84
N ILE A 161 -4.30 22.78 -1.55
CA ILE A 161 -5.28 22.30 -0.55
C ILE A 161 -6.44 23.28 -0.42
N ASN A 162 -6.18 24.59 -0.39
CA ASN A 162 -7.25 25.59 -0.33
C ASN A 162 -8.18 25.49 -1.55
N HIS A 163 -7.61 25.37 -2.75
CA HIS A 163 -8.38 25.19 -3.98
C HIS A 163 -9.24 23.92 -3.93
N LEU A 164 -8.67 22.77 -3.53
CA LEU A 164 -9.41 21.50 -3.42
C LEU A 164 -10.56 21.57 -2.41
N ASN A 165 -10.41 22.34 -1.34
CA ASN A 165 -11.44 22.47 -0.30
C ASN A 165 -12.55 23.47 -0.65
N VAL A 166 -12.25 24.49 -1.45
CA VAL A 166 -13.15 25.66 -1.66
C VAL A 166 -13.75 25.70 -3.06
N ASP A 167 -12.94 25.44 -4.10
CA ASP A 167 -13.29 25.75 -5.49
C ASP A 167 -13.42 24.48 -6.38
N GLY A 168 -12.47 23.55 -6.22
CA GLY A 168 -12.40 22.32 -7.01
C GLY A 168 -13.14 21.15 -6.36
N PRO A 169 -13.41 20.07 -7.12
CA PRO A 169 -13.74 18.78 -6.51
C PRO A 169 -12.64 18.38 -5.51
N ASP A 170 -12.96 18.19 -4.24
CA ASP A 170 -12.00 17.68 -3.24
C ASP A 170 -11.70 16.20 -3.51
N LEU A 171 -10.60 15.66 -2.96
CA LEU A 171 -10.18 14.26 -3.00
C LEU A 171 -11.24 13.29 -2.45
N SER A 172 -11.25 12.06 -2.95
CA SER A 172 -12.18 11.00 -2.56
C SER A 172 -12.26 10.84 -1.04
N GLU A 173 -13.48 10.74 -0.54
CA GLU A 173 -13.80 10.45 0.87
C GLU A 173 -13.24 9.10 1.35
N ASN A 174 -12.79 8.27 0.42
CA ASN A 174 -12.18 6.97 0.73
C ASN A 174 -10.66 7.04 0.91
N GLN A 175 -10.01 8.19 0.68
CA GLN A 175 -8.60 8.42 0.98
C GLN A 175 -8.44 8.99 2.40
N PHE A 176 -7.69 8.31 3.25
CA PHE A 176 -7.41 8.72 4.63
C PHE A 176 -5.95 9.10 4.87
N GLY A 177 -5.03 8.62 4.04
CA GLY A 177 -3.60 8.90 4.14
C GLY A 177 -3.28 10.33 3.75
N PHE A 178 -2.34 10.95 4.47
CA PHE A 178 -1.82 12.30 4.19
C PHE A 178 -2.88 13.41 4.06
N ARG A 179 -4.08 13.22 4.62
CA ARG A 179 -5.13 14.25 4.64
C ARG A 179 -5.28 14.86 6.03
N GLN A 180 -5.50 16.17 6.08
CA GLN A 180 -5.80 16.85 7.33
C GLN A 180 -7.16 16.40 7.86
N GLY A 181 -7.24 16.14 9.17
CA GLY A 181 -8.49 15.70 9.81
C GLY A 181 -8.86 14.23 9.55
N ARG A 182 -7.98 13.45 8.91
CA ARG A 182 -8.16 12.01 8.70
C ARG A 182 -7.00 11.24 9.30
N SER A 183 -7.30 10.06 9.81
CA SER A 183 -6.35 9.21 10.51
C SER A 183 -6.51 7.74 10.12
N THR A 184 -5.52 6.94 10.52
CA THR A 184 -5.59 5.48 10.39
C THR A 184 -6.76 4.91 11.19
N LEU A 185 -7.15 5.56 12.29
CA LEU A 185 -8.30 5.14 13.10
C LEU A 185 -9.60 5.31 12.32
N ASP A 186 -9.78 6.42 11.61
CA ASP A 186 -10.99 6.68 10.81
C ASP A 186 -11.14 5.63 9.69
N ALA A 187 -10.03 5.28 9.02
CA ALA A 187 -9.99 4.23 8.02
C ALA A 187 -10.42 2.86 8.61
N ILE A 188 -9.87 2.49 9.78
CA ILE A 188 -10.21 1.22 10.46
C ILE A 188 -11.67 1.22 10.92
N MET A 189 -12.18 2.35 11.42
CA MET A 189 -13.57 2.46 11.85
C MET A 189 -14.54 2.29 10.68
N ARG A 190 -14.20 2.79 9.49
CA ARG A 190 -14.97 2.56 8.26
C ARG A 190 -15.08 1.08 7.91
N VAL A 191 -13.97 0.34 8.01
CA VAL A 191 -13.92 -1.11 7.79
C VAL A 191 -14.75 -1.86 8.84
N ARG A 192 -14.57 -1.51 10.11
CA ARG A 192 -15.29 -2.13 11.24
C ARG A 192 -16.79 -1.95 11.12
N CYS A 193 -17.26 -0.74 10.84
CA CYS A 193 -18.68 -0.43 10.69
C CYS A 193 -19.33 -1.31 9.61
N ARG A 194 -18.66 -1.48 8.46
CA ARG A 194 -19.16 -2.33 7.38
C ARG A 194 -19.19 -3.81 7.77
N ALA A 195 -18.17 -4.28 8.48
CA ALA A 195 -18.12 -5.65 8.98
C ALA A 195 -19.23 -5.93 10.00
N GLU A 196 -19.44 -5.02 10.95
CA GLU A 196 -20.49 -5.12 11.98
C GLU A 196 -21.89 -5.12 11.36
N GLU A 197 -22.15 -4.26 10.38
CA GLU A 197 -23.42 -4.22 9.63
C GLU A 197 -23.70 -5.57 8.94
N ALA A 198 -22.71 -6.16 8.28
CA ALA A 198 -22.88 -7.46 7.64
C ALA A 198 -23.14 -8.57 8.67
N VAL A 199 -22.40 -8.59 9.79
CA VAL A 199 -22.59 -9.59 10.86
C VAL A 199 -23.98 -9.48 11.48
N PHE A 200 -24.46 -8.26 11.75
CA PHE A 200 -25.80 -8.03 12.28
C PHE A 200 -26.90 -8.64 11.40
N HIS A 201 -26.69 -8.67 10.08
CA HIS A 201 -27.61 -9.27 9.11
C HIS A 201 -27.28 -10.74 8.75
N GLY A 202 -26.36 -11.40 9.47
CA GLY A 202 -25.96 -12.78 9.20
C GLY A 202 -25.15 -12.97 7.90
N LYS A 203 -24.63 -11.88 7.33
CA LYS A 203 -23.85 -11.85 6.09
C LYS A 203 -22.33 -11.85 6.35
N VAL A 204 -21.55 -11.87 5.27
CA VAL A 204 -20.08 -11.81 5.30
C VAL A 204 -19.61 -10.66 4.42
N VAL A 205 -18.55 -9.98 4.84
CA VAL A 205 -17.81 -9.03 4.00
C VAL A 205 -16.48 -9.68 3.63
N LEU A 206 -16.16 -9.68 2.34
CA LEU A 206 -14.84 -10.04 1.85
C LEU A 206 -14.00 -8.76 1.73
N ALA A 207 -12.82 -8.75 2.32
CA ALA A 207 -11.89 -7.63 2.24
C ALA A 207 -10.58 -8.08 1.55
N VAL A 208 -10.15 -7.33 0.55
CA VAL A 208 -8.94 -7.57 -0.24
C VAL A 208 -8.02 -6.38 -0.09
N SER A 209 -6.83 -6.63 0.46
CA SER A 209 -5.79 -5.61 0.63
C SER A 209 -4.88 -5.59 -0.59
N LEU A 210 -4.57 -4.40 -1.07
CA LEU A 210 -3.80 -4.15 -2.28
C LEU A 210 -2.65 -3.21 -1.89
N ASP A 211 -1.43 -3.63 -2.21
CA ASP A 211 -0.19 -2.92 -1.91
C ASP A 211 0.51 -2.54 -3.22
N ILE A 212 0.94 -1.29 -3.37
CA ILE A 212 1.53 -0.79 -4.60
C ILE A 212 3.05 -0.81 -4.47
N CYS A 213 3.70 -1.66 -5.27
CA CYS A 213 5.15 -1.72 -5.31
C CYS A 213 5.76 -0.36 -5.69
N ASN A 214 6.66 0.13 -4.84
CA ASN A 214 7.43 1.36 -5.07
C ASN A 214 6.56 2.60 -5.38
N ALA A 215 5.33 2.64 -4.84
CA ALA A 215 4.27 3.61 -5.11
C ALA A 215 4.77 5.03 -5.40
N PHE A 216 5.38 5.69 -4.41
CA PHE A 216 5.81 7.09 -4.53
C PHE A 216 6.78 7.35 -5.69
N ASN A 217 7.61 6.38 -6.10
CA ASN A 217 8.60 6.60 -7.15
C ASN A 217 8.12 6.17 -8.54
N THR A 218 6.95 5.52 -8.65
CA THR A 218 6.44 4.97 -9.91
C THR A 218 5.24 5.73 -10.48
N LEU A 219 4.66 6.70 -9.75
CA LEU A 219 3.51 7.48 -10.23
C LEU A 219 3.80 8.20 -11.55
N PRO A 220 3.12 7.87 -12.67
CA PRO A 220 3.32 8.61 -13.92
C PRO A 220 2.90 10.08 -13.74
N TRP A 221 3.75 11.02 -14.16
CA TRP A 221 3.42 12.45 -14.07
C TRP A 221 2.21 12.83 -14.92
N ALA A 222 1.92 12.07 -15.98
CA ALA A 222 0.69 12.22 -16.77
C ALA A 222 -0.58 12.05 -15.90
N CYS A 223 -0.60 11.10 -14.96
CA CYS A 223 -1.72 10.92 -14.02
C CYS A 223 -1.91 12.15 -13.14
N ILE A 224 -0.82 12.74 -12.63
CA ILE A 224 -0.90 13.98 -11.84
C ILE A 224 -1.47 15.12 -12.70
N ARG A 225 -0.97 15.28 -13.93
CA ARG A 225 -1.41 16.35 -14.84
C ARG A 225 -2.90 16.26 -15.17
N GLU A 226 -3.40 15.08 -15.51
CA GLU A 226 -4.81 14.88 -15.82
C GLU A 226 -5.69 15.02 -14.58
N ALA A 227 -5.27 14.49 -13.43
CA ALA A 227 -6.00 14.67 -12.18
C ALA A 227 -6.11 16.15 -11.78
N LEU A 228 -5.05 16.95 -11.93
CA LEU A 228 -5.10 18.39 -11.65
C LEU A 228 -6.13 19.12 -12.53
N LYS A 229 -6.32 18.70 -13.80
CA LYS A 229 -7.38 19.23 -14.67
C LYS A 229 -8.76 18.85 -14.15
N PHE A 230 -8.96 17.59 -13.77
CA PHE A 230 -10.22 17.11 -13.20
C PHE A 230 -10.61 17.89 -11.93
N HIS A 231 -9.65 18.13 -11.05
CA HIS A 231 -9.83 18.93 -9.83
C HIS A 231 -9.95 20.45 -10.11
N ARG A 232 -10.00 20.85 -11.39
CA ARG A 232 -10.13 22.25 -11.85
C ARG A 232 -9.05 23.17 -11.28
N VAL A 233 -7.85 22.63 -11.06
CA VAL A 233 -6.75 23.39 -10.46
C VAL A 233 -6.34 24.54 -11.38
N PRO A 234 -6.15 25.76 -10.87
CA PRO A 234 -5.83 26.93 -11.67
C PRO A 234 -4.57 26.73 -12.52
N LEU A 235 -4.56 27.33 -13.71
CA LEU A 235 -3.49 27.15 -14.69
C LEU A 235 -2.11 27.53 -14.13
N LEU A 236 -2.05 28.58 -13.31
CA LEU A 236 -0.82 28.98 -12.59
C LEU A 236 -0.24 27.83 -11.75
N LEU A 237 -1.08 27.17 -10.95
CA LEU A 237 -0.66 26.06 -10.09
C LEU A 237 -0.31 24.81 -10.92
N ARG A 238 -1.07 24.54 -12.00
CA ARG A 238 -0.75 23.44 -12.94
C ARG A 238 0.63 23.64 -13.56
N ARG A 239 0.95 24.84 -14.05
CA ARG A 239 2.24 25.14 -14.70
C ARG A 239 3.42 25.07 -13.74
N ILE A 240 3.30 25.61 -12.52
CA ILE A 240 4.40 25.52 -11.53
C ILE A 240 4.62 24.07 -11.06
N ILE A 241 3.56 23.26 -10.92
CA ILE A 241 3.68 21.83 -10.61
C ILE A 241 4.34 21.07 -11.76
N ASP A 242 4.00 21.38 -13.01
CA ASP A 242 4.66 20.78 -14.17
C ASP A 242 6.16 21.11 -14.19
N SER A 243 6.51 22.38 -13.94
CA SER A 243 7.90 22.79 -13.76
C SER A 243 8.59 22.04 -12.61
N TYR A 244 7.91 21.87 -11.47
CA TYR A 244 8.40 21.12 -10.31
C TYR A 244 8.71 19.64 -10.64
N LEU A 245 7.89 18.99 -11.46
CA LEU A 245 8.09 17.60 -11.86
C LEU A 245 9.18 17.46 -12.93
N SER A 246 9.31 18.41 -13.85
CA SER A 246 10.32 18.36 -14.94
C SER A 246 11.77 18.43 -14.45
N ASN A 247 12.70 17.84 -15.23
CA ASN A 247 14.16 17.97 -15.06
C ASN A 247 14.72 17.62 -13.66
N ARG A 248 14.00 16.81 -12.89
CA ARG A 248 14.49 16.39 -11.56
C ARG A 248 15.67 15.44 -11.65
N VAL A 249 16.60 15.62 -10.71
CA VAL A 249 17.81 14.81 -10.60
C VAL A 249 17.97 14.34 -9.16
N VAL A 250 18.28 13.07 -9.00
CA VAL A 250 18.68 12.48 -7.73
C VAL A 250 20.19 12.27 -7.77
N SER A 251 20.91 13.05 -6.97
CA SER A 251 22.34 12.90 -6.72
C SER A 251 22.60 11.83 -5.66
N TYR A 252 23.69 11.08 -5.80
CA TYR A 252 24.08 10.08 -4.81
C TYR A 252 25.61 10.01 -4.70
N SER A 253 26.10 9.60 -3.53
CA SER A 253 27.51 9.33 -3.31
C SER A 253 27.74 7.82 -3.26
N GLY A 254 28.41 7.27 -4.25
CA GLY A 254 28.82 5.86 -4.33
C GLY A 254 30.30 5.67 -3.97
N ARG A 255 30.79 4.43 -4.08
CA ARG A 255 32.22 4.09 -3.89
C ARG A 255 33.14 4.78 -4.90
N GLU A 256 32.65 4.98 -6.12
CA GLU A 256 33.40 5.57 -7.24
C GLU A 256 33.29 7.10 -7.31
N GLY A 257 32.60 7.72 -6.35
CA GLY A 257 32.38 9.17 -6.31
C GLY A 257 30.91 9.56 -6.38
N GLN A 258 30.64 10.78 -6.82
CA GLN A 258 29.28 11.30 -6.97
C GLN A 258 28.68 10.87 -8.32
N GLY A 259 27.40 10.52 -8.30
CA GLY A 259 26.61 10.21 -9.48
C GLY A 259 25.28 10.96 -9.46
N ASN A 260 24.68 11.11 -10.64
CA ASN A 260 23.38 11.75 -10.84
C ASN A 260 22.46 10.80 -11.60
N TRP A 261 21.20 10.75 -11.20
CA TRP A 261 20.14 9.98 -11.85
C TRP A 261 19.00 10.91 -12.25
N ARG A 262 18.60 10.89 -13.53
CA ARG A 262 17.45 11.68 -14.00
C ARG A 262 16.16 10.94 -13.63
N VAL A 263 15.24 11.66 -12.99
CA VAL A 263 13.93 11.11 -12.63
C VAL A 263 12.92 11.46 -13.72
N SER A 264 12.04 10.52 -14.07
CA SER A 264 11.01 10.71 -15.09
C SER A 264 9.58 10.42 -14.62
N CYS A 265 9.42 9.82 -13.43
CA CYS A 265 8.14 9.57 -12.79
C CYS A 265 8.28 9.61 -11.26
N GLY A 266 7.15 9.52 -10.55
CA GLY A 266 7.09 9.54 -9.10
C GLY A 266 7.19 10.95 -8.49
N VAL A 267 7.09 10.99 -7.16
CA VAL A 267 7.24 12.17 -6.34
C VAL A 267 8.31 11.90 -5.26
N PRO A 268 9.21 12.85 -4.95
CA PRO A 268 10.34 12.56 -4.07
C PRO A 268 9.93 12.19 -2.64
N GLN A 269 10.45 11.06 -2.13
CA GLN A 269 10.29 10.64 -0.72
C GLN A 269 11.11 11.51 0.24
N GLY A 270 10.55 12.67 0.57
CA GLY A 270 11.22 13.75 1.31
C GLY A 270 10.67 15.13 0.94
N SER A 271 9.90 15.21 -0.15
CA SER A 271 9.08 16.36 -0.49
C SER A 271 7.89 16.51 0.45
N VAL A 272 7.54 17.76 0.74
CA VAL A 272 6.31 18.12 1.46
C VAL A 272 5.11 18.15 0.52
N LEU A 273 5.33 18.51 -0.75
CA LEU A 273 4.29 18.51 -1.79
C LEU A 273 4.02 17.10 -2.34
N GLY A 274 5.01 16.21 -2.32
CA GLY A 274 4.94 14.86 -2.87
C GLY A 274 3.71 14.05 -2.42
N PRO A 275 3.43 13.90 -1.11
CA PRO A 275 2.26 13.15 -0.64
C PRO A 275 0.92 13.68 -1.14
N LEU A 276 0.78 15.01 -1.29
CA LEU A 276 -0.43 15.61 -1.85
C LEU A 276 -0.58 15.29 -3.33
N LEU A 277 0.51 15.40 -4.11
CA LEU A 277 0.50 15.04 -5.53
C LEU A 277 0.27 13.54 -5.74
N TRP A 278 0.76 12.70 -4.83
CA TRP A 278 0.44 11.27 -4.83
C TRP A 278 -1.07 11.05 -4.67
N ASN A 279 -1.68 11.63 -3.64
CA ASN A 279 -3.12 11.51 -3.42
C ASN A 279 -3.93 12.02 -4.63
N ILE A 280 -3.56 13.16 -5.21
CA ILE A 280 -4.22 13.71 -6.41
C ILE A 280 -4.07 12.75 -7.60
N GLY A 281 -2.86 12.29 -7.88
CA GLY A 281 -2.61 11.37 -9.00
C GLY A 281 -3.22 9.98 -8.80
N TYR A 282 -3.46 9.56 -7.56
CA TYR A 282 -4.11 8.30 -7.22
C TYR A 282 -5.64 8.43 -7.08
N ASP A 283 -6.20 9.64 -7.02
CA ASP A 283 -7.60 9.87 -6.68
C ASP A 283 -8.58 9.23 -7.68
N TRP A 284 -8.21 9.15 -8.96
CA TRP A 284 -9.01 8.49 -10.00
C TRP A 284 -9.29 7.02 -9.65
N VAL A 285 -8.31 6.35 -9.03
CA VAL A 285 -8.39 4.95 -8.58
C VAL A 285 -9.47 4.77 -7.51
N LEU A 286 -9.81 5.82 -6.78
CA LEU A 286 -10.79 5.81 -5.69
C LEU A 286 -12.16 6.35 -6.08
N ARG A 287 -12.30 6.91 -7.28
CA ARG A 287 -13.54 7.47 -7.82
C ARG A 287 -14.25 6.55 -8.79
N ASP A 288 -13.50 5.61 -9.38
CA ASP A 288 -14.07 4.59 -10.25
C ASP A 288 -15.06 3.73 -9.45
N ASN A 289 -16.35 3.97 -9.70
CA ASN A 289 -17.50 3.33 -9.05
C ASN A 289 -18.17 2.31 -9.98
N THR A 290 -17.44 1.77 -10.96
CA THR A 290 -17.96 0.80 -11.93
C THR A 290 -18.48 -0.50 -11.31
N ILE A 291 -18.19 -0.78 -10.04
CA ILE A 291 -18.48 -2.06 -9.40
C ILE A 291 -19.46 -1.88 -8.24
N HIS A 292 -20.70 -2.28 -8.48
CA HIS A 292 -21.76 -2.33 -7.49
C HIS A 292 -21.41 -3.29 -6.32
N ASP A 293 -21.88 -2.97 -5.11
CA ASP A 293 -21.63 -3.74 -3.87
C ASP A 293 -20.18 -3.77 -3.36
N VAL A 294 -19.33 -2.86 -3.85
CA VAL A 294 -17.94 -2.71 -3.41
C VAL A 294 -17.73 -1.35 -2.75
N SER A 295 -17.01 -1.35 -1.64
CA SER A 295 -16.54 -0.15 -0.95
C SER A 295 -15.02 -0.18 -0.86
N VAL A 296 -14.37 0.98 -0.97
CA VAL A 296 -12.92 1.09 -0.93
C VAL A 296 -12.52 1.95 0.26
N VAL A 297 -11.45 1.55 0.95
CA VAL A 297 -10.79 2.34 2.00
C VAL A 297 -9.31 2.37 1.65
N CYS A 298 -8.74 3.57 1.58
CA CYS A 298 -7.35 3.75 1.21
C CYS A 298 -6.61 4.59 2.24
N TYR A 299 -5.38 4.21 2.56
CA TYR A 299 -4.45 5.01 3.35
C TYR A 299 -3.15 5.15 2.56
N ALA A 300 -3.02 6.27 1.85
CA ALA A 300 -1.94 6.53 0.90
C ALA A 300 -1.95 5.53 -0.26
N ASP A 301 -1.02 4.57 -0.27
CA ASP A 301 -0.92 3.48 -1.23
C ASP A 301 -1.66 2.21 -0.77
N ASP A 302 -1.76 1.98 0.55
CA ASP A 302 -2.48 0.84 1.13
C ASP A 302 -3.98 0.92 0.78
N THR A 303 -4.46 0.04 -0.09
CA THR A 303 -5.84 0.08 -0.59
C THR A 303 -6.59 -1.19 -0.19
N LEU A 304 -7.62 -1.05 0.62
CA LEU A 304 -8.51 -2.13 1.03
C LEU A 304 -9.83 -2.03 0.25
N VAL A 305 -10.17 -3.07 -0.49
CA VAL A 305 -11.43 -3.21 -1.23
C VAL A 305 -12.32 -4.19 -0.47
N MET A 306 -13.53 -3.79 -0.13
CA MET A 306 -14.49 -4.57 0.64
C MET A 306 -15.76 -4.80 -0.17
N ALA A 307 -16.12 -6.06 -0.40
CA ALA A 307 -17.34 -6.44 -1.09
C ALA A 307 -18.31 -7.16 -0.15
N GLY A 308 -19.61 -6.86 -0.29
CA GLY A 308 -20.69 -7.56 0.41
C GLY A 308 -22.07 -7.05 -0.01
N GLU A 309 -23.06 -7.94 -0.11
CA GLU A 309 -24.41 -7.64 -0.64
C GLU A 309 -25.07 -6.40 0.01
N GLN A 310 -25.55 -5.43 -0.79
CA GLN A 310 -26.67 -4.56 -0.42
C GLN A 310 -28.02 -5.22 -0.72
N MET A 311 -29.09 -4.77 -0.06
CA MET A 311 -30.46 -5.29 -0.20
C MET A 311 -30.99 -5.17 -1.64
N LEU A 312 -31.33 -6.30 -2.25
CA LEU A 312 -32.39 -6.43 -3.25
C LEU A 312 -33.34 -7.55 -2.79
N GLY A 313 -34.64 -7.31 -2.89
CA GLY A 313 -35.72 -8.10 -2.30
C GLY A 313 -35.80 -9.57 -2.72
N PHE A 314 -36.63 -10.32 -1.98
CA PHE A 314 -36.72 -11.78 -1.88
C PHE A 314 -37.09 -12.56 -3.17
N ASP A 315 -37.28 -11.93 -4.32
CA ASP A 315 -37.86 -12.58 -5.51
C ASP A 315 -36.86 -12.99 -6.61
N LYS A 316 -35.55 -13.01 -6.34
CA LYS A 316 -34.52 -13.18 -7.40
C LYS A 316 -33.66 -14.44 -7.31
N TRP A 317 -34.23 -15.57 -6.89
CA TRP A 317 -33.54 -16.86 -6.93
C TRP A 317 -33.18 -17.34 -8.35
N GLN A 318 -33.96 -16.96 -9.38
CA GLN A 318 -33.64 -17.29 -10.78
C GLN A 318 -32.59 -16.36 -11.43
N GLU A 319 -32.46 -15.10 -10.97
CA GLU A 319 -31.38 -14.20 -11.42
C GLU A 319 -30.01 -14.55 -10.78
N ARG A 320 -30.01 -15.31 -9.68
CA ARG A 320 -28.82 -15.74 -8.92
C ARG A 320 -27.83 -16.60 -9.74
N LEU A 321 -28.30 -17.25 -10.80
CA LEU A 321 -27.47 -18.10 -11.67
C LEU A 321 -26.79 -17.33 -12.80
N GLN A 322 -27.13 -16.05 -13.02
CA GLN A 322 -26.60 -15.25 -14.13
C GLN A 322 -25.78 -14.03 -13.68
N ARG A 323 -25.68 -13.77 -12.37
CA ARG A 323 -24.90 -12.65 -11.84
C ARG A 323 -23.47 -13.06 -11.50
N PRO A 324 -22.47 -12.19 -11.75
CA PRO A 324 -21.12 -12.39 -11.26
C PRO A 324 -21.10 -12.62 -9.75
N THR A 325 -20.34 -13.61 -9.28
CA THR A 325 -20.13 -13.80 -7.86
C THR A 325 -19.34 -12.62 -7.28
N ALA A 326 -19.42 -12.35 -5.97
CA ALA A 326 -18.60 -11.33 -5.33
C ALA A 326 -17.09 -11.54 -5.57
N GLY A 327 -16.65 -12.81 -5.71
CA GLY A 327 -15.28 -13.15 -6.10
C GLY A 327 -14.96 -12.70 -7.52
N HIS A 328 -15.85 -12.95 -8.49
CA HIS A 328 -15.69 -12.46 -9.86
C HIS A 328 -15.64 -10.93 -9.93
N ALA A 329 -16.55 -10.25 -9.22
CA ALA A 329 -16.58 -8.79 -9.17
C ALA A 329 -15.25 -8.21 -8.64
N ILE A 330 -14.65 -8.82 -7.61
CA ILE A 330 -13.36 -8.37 -7.08
C ILE A 330 -12.21 -8.67 -8.03
N ILE A 331 -12.23 -9.82 -8.72
CA ILE A 331 -11.19 -10.17 -9.69
C ILE A 331 -11.25 -9.22 -10.88
N GLU A 332 -12.43 -8.93 -11.41
CA GLU A 332 -12.59 -7.90 -12.45
C GLU A 332 -12.18 -6.51 -11.96
N ALA A 333 -12.50 -6.16 -10.70
CA ALA A 333 -12.01 -4.92 -10.08
C ALA A 333 -10.48 -4.84 -10.09
N ALA A 334 -9.82 -5.91 -9.66
CA ALA A 334 -8.37 -5.96 -9.60
C ALA A 334 -7.76 -5.91 -11.00
N LYS A 335 -8.36 -6.59 -11.98
CA LYS A 335 -7.92 -6.56 -13.39
C LYS A 335 -8.03 -5.17 -14.00
N GLN A 336 -9.19 -4.52 -13.88
CA GLN A 336 -9.42 -3.19 -14.44
C GLN A 336 -8.49 -2.15 -13.82
N LYS A 337 -8.26 -2.25 -12.51
CA LYS A 337 -7.53 -1.23 -11.74
C LYS A 337 -6.01 -1.41 -11.73
N TYR A 338 -5.50 -2.64 -11.73
CA TYR A 338 -4.06 -2.93 -11.61
C TYR A 338 -3.47 -3.62 -12.85
N GLY A 339 -4.27 -3.84 -13.90
CA GLY A 339 -3.81 -4.38 -15.18
C GLY A 339 -3.61 -5.91 -15.20
N GLY A 340 -3.78 -6.58 -14.06
CA GLY A 340 -3.74 -8.05 -13.97
C GLY A 340 -3.57 -8.57 -12.54
N ILE A 341 -3.53 -9.90 -12.40
CA ILE A 341 -3.31 -10.59 -11.13
C ILE A 341 -2.21 -11.64 -11.32
N ASP A 342 -1.20 -11.63 -10.46
CA ASP A 342 -0.07 -12.58 -10.52
C ASP A 342 -0.07 -13.59 -9.36
N ILE A 343 -0.68 -13.21 -8.23
CA ILE A 343 -0.64 -13.95 -6.97
C ILE A 343 -2.02 -13.90 -6.31
N LEU A 344 -2.54 -15.07 -5.91
CA LEU A 344 -3.68 -15.20 -5.00
C LEU A 344 -3.20 -15.77 -3.66
N VAL A 345 -3.50 -15.08 -2.55
CA VAL A 345 -3.33 -15.62 -1.20
C VAL A 345 -4.70 -15.73 -0.54
N SER A 346 -5.22 -16.95 -0.40
CA SER A 346 -6.49 -17.18 0.29
C SER A 346 -6.27 -17.44 1.77
N ASN A 347 -6.52 -16.41 2.58
CA ASN A 347 -6.40 -16.42 4.04
C ASN A 347 -7.76 -16.29 4.76
N ALA A 348 -8.85 -16.72 4.13
CA ALA A 348 -10.18 -16.68 4.73
C ALA A 348 -10.35 -17.82 5.75
N ALA A 349 -10.81 -17.48 6.96
CA ALA A 349 -11.13 -18.46 7.99
C ALA A 349 -12.23 -17.95 8.93
N VAL A 350 -13.22 -18.80 9.20
CA VAL A 350 -14.22 -18.59 10.25
C VAL A 350 -14.36 -19.83 11.12
N ASN A 351 -14.77 -19.61 12.37
CA ASN A 351 -15.22 -20.65 13.29
C ASN A 351 -16.30 -20.04 14.20
N PRO A 352 -17.57 -20.01 13.76
CA PRO A 352 -18.62 -19.24 14.43
C PRO A 352 -19.10 -19.86 15.75
N ALA A 353 -18.81 -21.13 16.00
CA ALA A 353 -19.13 -21.81 17.26
C ALA A 353 -18.03 -22.80 17.66
N VAL A 354 -17.97 -23.10 18.95
CA VAL A 354 -17.05 -24.04 19.58
C VAL A 354 -17.91 -25.18 20.12
N SER A 355 -17.88 -26.35 19.48
CA SER A 355 -18.74 -27.49 19.77
C SER A 355 -18.05 -28.82 19.46
N PRO A 356 -18.33 -29.89 20.22
CA PRO A 356 -17.94 -31.23 19.81
C PRO A 356 -18.38 -31.50 18.38
N ILE A 357 -17.54 -32.18 17.60
CA ILE A 357 -17.78 -32.36 16.17
C ILE A 357 -19.13 -33.07 15.89
N LEU A 358 -19.50 -34.03 16.73
CA LEU A 358 -20.75 -34.80 16.60
C LEU A 358 -22.00 -34.00 17.02
N ASP A 359 -21.82 -32.93 17.78
CA ASP A 359 -22.90 -32.06 18.27
C ASP A 359 -22.95 -30.74 17.50
N THR A 360 -22.16 -30.62 16.42
CA THR A 360 -22.09 -29.39 15.63
C THR A 360 -23.36 -29.24 14.79
N ASP A 361 -24.04 -28.10 14.93
CA ASP A 361 -25.17 -27.74 14.07
C ASP A 361 -24.75 -27.70 12.60
N GLU A 362 -25.57 -28.29 11.73
CA GLU A 362 -25.31 -28.36 10.29
C GLU A 362 -25.04 -26.98 9.67
N LYS A 363 -25.71 -25.92 10.13
CA LYS A 363 -25.49 -24.55 9.63
C LYS A 363 -24.10 -24.03 9.99
N VAL A 364 -23.56 -24.42 11.15
CA VAL A 364 -22.18 -24.08 11.54
C VAL A 364 -21.18 -24.81 10.65
N TRP A 365 -21.43 -26.10 10.40
CA TRP A 365 -20.62 -26.91 9.49
C TRP A 365 -20.59 -26.32 8.08
N ASP A 366 -21.76 -26.06 7.51
CA ASP A 366 -21.93 -25.46 6.19
C ASP A 366 -21.22 -24.11 6.10
N LYS A 367 -21.37 -23.27 7.13
CA LYS A 367 -20.71 -21.95 7.15
C LYS A 367 -19.19 -22.06 7.13
N ILE A 368 -18.63 -23.00 7.89
CA ILE A 368 -17.19 -23.26 7.93
C ILE A 368 -16.70 -23.73 6.56
N PHE A 369 -17.39 -24.68 5.91
CA PHE A 369 -16.99 -25.19 4.61
C PHE A 369 -17.21 -24.20 3.47
N ASP A 370 -18.33 -23.47 3.47
CA ASP A 370 -18.62 -22.44 2.48
C ASP A 370 -17.51 -21.37 2.49
N VAL A 371 -17.10 -20.91 3.68
CA VAL A 371 -16.09 -19.85 3.77
C VAL A 371 -14.66 -20.37 3.67
N ASN A 372 -14.29 -21.38 4.43
CA ASN A 372 -12.89 -21.80 4.51
C ASN A 372 -12.45 -22.54 3.24
N VAL A 373 -13.33 -23.38 2.68
CA VAL A 373 -13.00 -24.29 1.57
C VAL A 373 -13.56 -23.78 0.25
N LYS A 374 -14.88 -23.63 0.16
CA LYS A 374 -15.56 -23.33 -1.12
C LYS A 374 -15.20 -21.95 -1.65
N CYS A 375 -15.16 -20.92 -0.81
CA CYS A 375 -14.67 -19.60 -1.24
C CYS A 375 -13.22 -19.65 -1.74
N SER A 376 -12.34 -20.39 -1.06
CA SER A 376 -10.94 -20.56 -1.49
C SER A 376 -10.85 -21.21 -2.87
N TRP A 377 -11.61 -22.28 -3.10
CA TRP A 377 -11.69 -22.95 -4.41
C TRP A 377 -12.29 -22.04 -5.50
N LEU A 378 -13.39 -21.34 -5.20
CA LEU A 378 -14.02 -20.42 -6.14
C LEU A 378 -13.09 -19.28 -6.53
N LEU A 379 -12.36 -18.69 -5.58
CA LEU A 379 -11.37 -17.65 -5.89
C LEU A 379 -10.24 -18.18 -6.77
N ALA A 380 -9.75 -19.40 -6.51
CA ALA A 380 -8.75 -20.05 -7.34
C ALA A 380 -9.27 -20.30 -8.77
N LYS A 381 -10.52 -20.77 -8.89
CA LYS A 381 -11.18 -20.99 -10.18
C LYS A 381 -11.34 -19.68 -10.98
N GLU A 382 -11.76 -18.61 -10.31
CA GLU A 382 -12.01 -17.32 -10.96
C GLU A 382 -10.70 -16.61 -11.35
N VAL A 383 -9.62 -16.74 -10.57
CA VAL A 383 -8.33 -16.12 -10.90
C VAL A 383 -7.57 -16.88 -12.00
N TYR A 384 -7.84 -18.18 -12.15
CA TYR A 384 -7.10 -19.06 -13.04
C TYR A 384 -6.99 -18.57 -14.51
N PRO A 385 -8.08 -18.13 -15.19
CA PRO A 385 -7.98 -17.61 -16.55
C PRO A 385 -7.04 -16.40 -16.67
N GLU A 386 -6.99 -15.57 -15.63
CA GLU A 386 -6.12 -14.39 -15.60
C GLU A 386 -4.65 -14.79 -15.41
N LEU A 387 -4.36 -15.76 -14.55
CA LEU A 387 -3.00 -16.28 -14.38
C LEU A 387 -2.46 -16.91 -15.68
N ILE A 388 -3.29 -17.65 -16.42
CA ILE A 388 -2.90 -18.16 -17.75
C ILE A 388 -2.59 -17.00 -18.70
N ARG A 389 -3.46 -15.99 -18.75
CA ARG A 389 -3.27 -14.81 -19.62
C ARG A 389 -1.97 -14.07 -19.32
N ARG A 390 -1.53 -14.09 -18.05
CA ARG A 390 -0.28 -13.49 -17.57
C ARG A 390 0.95 -14.38 -17.83
N GLY A 391 0.77 -15.62 -18.28
CA GLY A 391 1.84 -16.57 -18.56
C GLY A 391 2.32 -17.37 -17.33
N GLY A 392 1.52 -17.39 -16.26
CA GLY A 392 1.81 -18.10 -15.02
C GLY A 392 1.46 -17.29 -13.77
N GLY A 393 1.71 -17.88 -12.60
CA GLY A 393 1.47 -17.18 -11.33
C GLY A 393 1.50 -18.08 -10.10
N ASN A 394 1.01 -17.57 -8.97
CA ASN A 394 1.05 -18.29 -7.70
C ASN A 394 -0.28 -18.27 -6.96
N ILE A 395 -0.67 -19.41 -6.38
CA ILE A 395 -1.81 -19.51 -5.47
C ILE A 395 -1.31 -20.08 -4.14
N VAL A 396 -1.60 -19.39 -3.03
CA VAL A 396 -1.25 -19.85 -1.68
C VAL A 396 -2.50 -19.92 -0.82
N PHE A 397 -2.80 -21.11 -0.30
CA PHE A 397 -3.86 -21.30 0.69
C PHE A 397 -3.30 -21.26 2.12
N ILE A 398 -3.98 -20.58 3.03
CA ILE A 398 -3.62 -20.60 4.46
C ILE A 398 -4.49 -21.63 5.19
N ALA A 399 -3.88 -22.77 5.52
CA ALA A 399 -4.47 -23.82 6.32
C ALA A 399 -4.30 -23.52 7.83
N SER A 400 -3.88 -24.51 8.61
CA SER A 400 -3.58 -24.42 10.03
C SER A 400 -2.86 -25.71 10.45
N ILE A 401 -2.08 -25.65 11.54
CA ILE A 401 -1.58 -26.85 12.23
C ILE A 401 -2.74 -27.76 12.67
N ALA A 402 -3.92 -27.19 12.92
CA ALA A 402 -5.15 -27.94 13.20
C ALA A 402 -5.57 -28.85 12.04
N GLY A 403 -5.10 -28.59 10.82
CA GLY A 403 -5.30 -29.47 9.66
C GLY A 403 -4.50 -30.76 9.71
N TYR A 404 -3.46 -30.84 10.55
CA TYR A 404 -2.68 -32.05 10.83
C TYR A 404 -3.05 -32.68 12.17
N GLN A 405 -3.25 -31.83 13.18
CA GLN A 405 -3.61 -32.23 14.53
C GLN A 405 -4.95 -31.62 14.90
N PRO A 406 -6.07 -32.32 14.67
CA PRO A 406 -7.38 -31.82 15.01
C PRO A 406 -7.45 -31.41 16.49
N MET A 407 -7.93 -30.19 16.73
CA MET A 407 -8.03 -29.64 18.08
C MET A 407 -9.46 -29.84 18.59
N GLU A 408 -9.63 -30.32 19.81
CA GLU A 408 -10.94 -30.40 20.45
C GLU A 408 -11.24 -29.10 21.21
N PRO A 409 -12.43 -28.49 21.06
CA PRO A 409 -13.58 -28.88 20.24
C PRO A 409 -13.70 -28.02 18.96
N LEU A 410 -12.65 -28.00 18.13
CA LEU A 410 -12.57 -27.30 16.84
C LEU A 410 -12.57 -28.29 15.66
N GLY A 411 -13.31 -29.39 15.78
CA GLY A 411 -13.32 -30.49 14.81
C GLY A 411 -13.65 -30.04 13.38
N PRO A 412 -14.82 -29.41 13.13
CA PRO A 412 -15.20 -28.94 11.79
C PRO A 412 -14.19 -27.96 11.18
N TYR A 413 -13.67 -27.03 11.98
CA TYR A 413 -12.59 -26.13 11.55
C TYR A 413 -11.34 -26.91 11.14
N SER A 414 -10.89 -27.86 11.96
CA SER A 414 -9.72 -28.70 11.71
C SER A 414 -9.88 -29.46 10.38
N VAL A 415 -11.02 -30.11 10.17
CA VAL A 415 -11.35 -30.80 8.91
C VAL A 415 -11.31 -29.83 7.73
N SER A 416 -11.89 -28.63 7.85
CA SER A 416 -11.85 -27.62 6.78
C SER A 416 -10.42 -27.22 6.40
N LYS A 417 -9.50 -27.17 7.37
CA LYS A 417 -8.09 -26.86 7.14
C LYS A 417 -7.31 -28.04 6.56
N THR A 418 -7.66 -29.28 6.92
CA THR A 418 -7.18 -30.49 6.22
C THR A 418 -7.63 -30.48 4.75
N THR A 419 -8.87 -30.09 4.48
CA THR A 419 -9.39 -29.98 3.11
C THR A 419 -8.60 -28.98 2.27
N LEU A 420 -8.15 -27.85 2.84
CA LEU A 420 -7.29 -26.90 2.12
C LEU A 420 -5.92 -27.48 1.74
N ILE A 421 -5.34 -28.35 2.58
CA ILE A 421 -4.11 -29.07 2.26
C ILE A 421 -4.34 -29.99 1.05
N GLY A 422 -5.44 -30.76 1.04
CA GLY A 422 -5.82 -31.60 -0.09
C GLY A 422 -6.12 -30.81 -1.36
N LEU A 423 -6.86 -29.70 -1.23
CA LEU A 423 -7.23 -28.82 -2.34
C LEU A 423 -5.98 -28.23 -3.02
N SER A 424 -4.98 -27.80 -2.23
CA SER A 424 -3.73 -27.26 -2.77
C SER A 424 -3.01 -28.28 -3.66
N LYS A 425 -2.95 -29.54 -3.22
CA LYS A 425 -2.33 -30.66 -3.97
C LYS A 425 -3.10 -31.00 -5.24
N ALA A 426 -4.43 -30.97 -5.18
CA ALA A 426 -5.29 -31.26 -6.31
C ALA A 426 -5.11 -30.20 -7.41
N ILE A 427 -5.28 -28.91 -7.06
CA ILE A 427 -5.16 -27.81 -8.02
C ILE A 427 -3.73 -27.75 -8.57
N ALA A 428 -2.69 -27.90 -7.74
CA ALA A 428 -1.30 -27.86 -8.19
C ALA A 428 -1.03 -28.80 -9.37
N LYS A 429 -1.52 -30.04 -9.32
CA LYS A 429 -1.34 -31.02 -10.40
C LYS A 429 -2.05 -30.63 -11.68
N GLU A 430 -3.20 -29.96 -11.56
CA GLU A 430 -4.00 -29.53 -12.69
C GLU A 430 -3.43 -28.30 -13.39
N VAL A 431 -2.79 -27.37 -12.68
CA VAL A 431 -2.41 -26.07 -13.27
C VAL A 431 -0.90 -25.88 -13.49
N VAL A 432 -0.07 -26.84 -13.06
CA VAL A 432 1.40 -26.71 -13.16
C VAL A 432 1.90 -26.55 -14.59
N HIS A 433 1.20 -27.14 -15.58
CA HIS A 433 1.57 -27.04 -16.98
C HIS A 433 1.33 -25.64 -17.58
N ASP A 434 0.51 -24.83 -16.92
CA ASP A 434 0.25 -23.43 -17.27
C ASP A 434 1.21 -22.46 -16.56
N ASN A 435 2.33 -22.96 -16.01
CA ASN A 435 3.30 -22.18 -15.24
C ASN A 435 2.69 -21.54 -13.96
N ILE A 436 1.70 -22.19 -13.37
CA ILE A 436 1.05 -21.76 -12.13
C ILE A 436 1.49 -22.68 -10.99
N ARG A 437 2.04 -22.10 -9.92
CA ARG A 437 2.42 -22.84 -8.70
C ARG A 437 1.36 -22.66 -7.63
N VAL A 438 0.86 -23.77 -7.10
CA VAL A 438 -0.08 -23.77 -5.96
C VAL A 438 0.59 -24.38 -4.76
N ASN A 439 0.57 -23.70 -3.61
CA ASN A 439 1.14 -24.18 -2.35
C ASN A 439 0.21 -23.85 -1.18
N CYS A 440 0.55 -24.36 0.00
CA CYS A 440 -0.18 -24.12 1.23
C CYS A 440 0.78 -23.72 2.36
N VAL A 441 0.30 -22.89 3.29
CA VAL A 441 0.99 -22.65 4.57
C VAL A 441 0.11 -23.16 5.69
N ALA A 442 0.69 -23.90 6.63
CA ALA A 442 0.02 -24.36 7.85
C ALA A 442 0.62 -23.68 9.09
N PRO A 443 0.04 -22.53 9.53
CA PRO A 443 0.50 -21.83 10.72
C PRO A 443 0.19 -22.59 12.01
N GLY A 444 1.07 -22.46 13.00
CA GLY A 444 0.75 -22.75 14.40
C GLY A 444 -0.16 -21.68 15.01
N VAL A 445 -0.18 -21.58 16.34
CA VAL A 445 -0.91 -20.51 17.03
C VAL A 445 -0.16 -19.19 16.87
N VAL A 446 -0.81 -18.22 16.21
CA VAL A 446 -0.25 -16.90 15.88
C VAL A 446 -1.01 -15.81 16.63
N GLU A 447 -0.28 -14.81 17.14
CA GLU A 447 -0.84 -13.64 17.84
C GLU A 447 -1.72 -12.79 16.90
N THR A 448 -3.01 -13.11 16.86
CA THR A 448 -4.01 -12.41 16.03
C THR A 448 -5.29 -12.19 16.84
N LYS A 449 -6.13 -11.24 16.41
CA LYS A 449 -7.47 -11.04 16.99
C LYS A 449 -8.37 -12.26 16.84
N PHE A 450 -8.15 -13.11 15.84
CA PHE A 450 -8.90 -14.38 15.69
C PHE A 450 -8.50 -15.39 16.78
N ALA A 451 -7.20 -15.45 17.12
CA ALA A 451 -6.69 -16.31 18.18
C ALA A 451 -7.02 -15.82 19.60
N SER A 452 -7.47 -14.56 19.76
CA SER A 452 -7.71 -13.99 21.09
C SER A 452 -8.80 -14.71 21.89
N ALA A 453 -9.73 -15.42 21.23
CA ALA A 453 -10.70 -16.28 21.90
C ALA A 453 -10.06 -17.49 22.62
N ILE A 454 -8.85 -17.89 22.21
CA ILE A 454 -8.09 -19.03 22.75
C ILE A 454 -6.89 -18.55 23.58
N THR A 455 -6.35 -17.36 23.32
CA THR A 455 -5.18 -16.82 24.05
C THR A 455 -5.52 -15.90 25.22
N SER A 456 -6.80 -15.62 25.49
CA SER A 456 -7.25 -14.63 26.48
C SER A 456 -7.35 -15.14 27.91
N SER A 457 -7.27 -16.46 28.14
CA SER A 457 -7.19 -17.06 29.46
C SER A 457 -5.77 -17.56 29.73
N ASP A 458 -5.23 -17.28 30.91
CA ASP A 458 -3.89 -17.73 31.29
C ASP A 458 -3.77 -19.27 31.24
N ILE A 459 -4.85 -19.98 31.56
CA ILE A 459 -4.92 -21.45 31.50
C ILE A 459 -4.86 -21.94 30.05
N ALA A 460 -5.58 -21.29 29.13
CA ALA A 460 -5.58 -21.64 27.72
C ALA A 460 -4.24 -21.28 27.04
N ARG A 461 -3.61 -20.19 27.49
CA ARG A 461 -2.26 -19.80 27.10
C ARG A 461 -1.24 -20.84 27.54
N ASP A 462 -1.21 -21.22 28.80
CA ASP A 462 -0.25 -22.19 29.33
C ASP A 462 -0.43 -23.59 28.69
N LYS A 463 -1.68 -24.01 28.44
CA LYS A 463 -1.98 -25.26 27.72
C LYS A 463 -1.55 -25.22 26.25
N THR A 464 -1.63 -24.06 25.61
CA THR A 464 -1.17 -23.90 24.21
C THR A 464 0.35 -23.83 24.13
N LEU A 465 1.00 -23.14 25.08
CA LEU A 465 2.45 -23.04 25.13
C LEU A 465 3.12 -24.38 25.48
N SER A 466 2.46 -25.26 26.25
CA SER A 466 2.99 -26.58 26.57
C SER A 466 3.05 -27.54 25.37
N ILE A 467 2.27 -27.30 24.30
CA ILE A 467 2.27 -28.10 23.08
C ILE A 467 3.08 -27.48 21.93
N VAL A 468 3.58 -26.25 22.09
CA VAL A 468 4.46 -25.58 21.13
C VAL A 468 5.90 -25.66 21.62
N PRO A 469 6.79 -26.45 21.00
CA PRO A 469 8.16 -26.63 21.49
C PRO A 469 8.99 -25.34 21.63
N MET A 470 8.74 -24.34 20.79
CA MET A 470 9.38 -23.01 20.93
C MET A 470 8.85 -22.18 22.12
N ASN A 471 7.85 -22.66 22.85
CA ASN A 471 7.25 -22.04 24.03
C ASN A 471 6.86 -20.56 23.83
N ARG A 472 6.38 -20.23 22.62
CA ARG A 472 5.85 -18.92 22.27
C ARG A 472 4.86 -19.03 21.12
N TYR A 473 4.04 -18.01 20.95
CA TYR A 473 3.24 -17.85 19.75
C TYR A 473 4.07 -17.39 18.54
N GLY A 474 3.57 -17.74 17.35
CA GLY A 474 4.05 -17.15 16.10
C GLY A 474 3.58 -15.70 15.95
N LYS A 475 4.32 -14.92 15.17
CA LYS A 475 3.94 -13.55 14.79
C LYS A 475 3.39 -13.53 13.37
N PRO A 476 2.44 -12.63 13.03
CA PRO A 476 1.94 -12.49 11.67
C PRO A 476 3.03 -12.31 10.61
N SER A 477 4.11 -11.60 10.96
CA SER A 477 5.27 -11.41 10.06
C SER A 477 6.00 -12.71 9.71
N GLU A 478 5.97 -13.71 10.57
CA GLU A 478 6.61 -15.02 10.32
C GLU A 478 5.80 -15.83 9.28
N ILE A 479 4.47 -15.72 9.31
CA ILE A 479 3.60 -16.32 8.30
C ILE A 479 3.69 -15.57 6.97
N ALA A 480 3.69 -14.24 7.02
CA ALA A 480 3.86 -13.41 5.82
C ALA A 480 5.20 -13.68 5.11
N GLY A 481 6.28 -13.90 5.88
CA GLY A 481 7.59 -14.29 5.34
C GLY A 481 7.54 -15.63 4.61
N ALA A 482 6.84 -16.63 5.17
CA ALA A 482 6.66 -17.93 4.52
C ALA A 482 5.85 -17.84 3.22
N VAL A 483 4.78 -17.04 3.19
CA VAL A 483 4.02 -16.77 1.96
C VAL A 483 4.90 -16.07 0.92
N ALA A 484 5.65 -15.04 1.33
CA ALA A 484 6.56 -14.31 0.44
C ALA A 484 7.63 -15.21 -0.19
N PHE A 485 8.17 -16.16 0.58
CA PHE A 485 9.07 -17.19 0.06
C PHE A 485 8.38 -18.06 -0.99
N LEU A 486 7.21 -18.62 -0.68
CA LEU A 486 6.49 -19.52 -1.59
C LEU A 486 6.13 -18.89 -2.93
N VAL A 487 5.85 -17.58 -2.97
CA VAL A 487 5.51 -16.87 -4.21
C VAL A 487 6.73 -16.32 -4.97
N SER A 488 7.93 -16.43 -4.39
CA SER A 488 9.19 -15.97 -5.00
C SER A 488 9.84 -17.05 -5.87
N ASP A 489 10.88 -16.65 -6.60
CA ASP A 489 11.70 -17.56 -7.42
C ASP A 489 12.52 -18.56 -6.57
N ASP A 490 12.77 -18.26 -5.29
CA ASP A 490 13.46 -19.17 -4.37
C ASP A 490 12.66 -20.47 -4.15
N ALA A 491 11.34 -20.43 -4.37
CA ALA A 491 10.43 -21.57 -4.32
C ALA A 491 10.03 -22.07 -5.72
N SER A 492 10.78 -21.71 -6.78
CA SER A 492 10.44 -22.03 -8.18
C SER A 492 10.23 -23.52 -8.47
N TYR A 493 10.80 -24.42 -7.66
CA TYR A 493 10.61 -25.87 -7.76
C TYR A 493 9.63 -26.45 -6.72
N MET A 494 8.85 -25.59 -6.04
CA MET A 494 7.85 -25.99 -5.05
C MET A 494 6.43 -25.76 -5.58
N THR A 495 5.66 -26.85 -5.71
CA THR A 495 4.22 -26.80 -5.93
C THR A 495 3.55 -28.06 -5.36
N GLY A 496 2.32 -27.92 -4.89
CA GLY A 496 1.57 -28.97 -4.18
C GLY A 496 2.03 -29.16 -2.73
N GLU A 497 2.93 -28.32 -2.23
CA GLU A 497 3.53 -28.49 -0.91
C GLU A 497 2.84 -27.64 0.16
N THR A 498 2.86 -28.15 1.38
CA THR A 498 2.40 -27.43 2.57
C THR A 498 3.58 -27.09 3.45
N LEU A 499 3.88 -25.80 3.57
CA LEU A 499 4.92 -25.30 4.48
C LEU A 499 4.34 -25.13 5.89
N VAL A 500 4.80 -25.95 6.83
CA VAL A 500 4.40 -25.89 8.23
C VAL A 500 5.22 -24.81 8.96
N VAL A 501 4.53 -23.82 9.54
CA VAL A 501 5.14 -22.71 10.28
C VAL A 501 4.54 -22.67 11.69
N ALA A 502 4.91 -23.65 12.51
CA ALA A 502 4.20 -23.97 13.76
C ALA A 502 5.11 -24.13 14.99
N GLY A 503 6.30 -23.50 15.02
CA GLY A 503 7.13 -23.46 16.23
C GLY A 503 7.58 -24.83 16.77
N GLY A 504 7.71 -25.83 15.88
CA GLY A 504 8.10 -27.19 16.21
C GLY A 504 6.94 -28.16 16.48
N THR A 505 5.69 -27.71 16.44
CA THR A 505 4.53 -28.60 16.62
C THR A 505 4.52 -29.69 15.54
N TYR A 506 4.24 -30.92 15.97
CA TYR A 506 4.26 -32.09 15.11
C TYR A 506 3.18 -31.99 14.02
N ALA A 507 3.55 -32.22 12.76
CA ALA A 507 2.68 -32.05 11.61
C ALA A 507 2.88 -33.19 10.61
N HIS A 508 2.27 -34.34 10.92
CA HIS A 508 2.13 -35.46 10.00
C HIS A 508 0.65 -35.84 9.92
N LEU A 509 0.15 -35.99 8.70
CA LEU A 509 -1.20 -36.46 8.39
C LEU A 509 -1.17 -37.97 8.18
#